data_AF-A0A9W7CZ92-F1
#
_entry.id   AF-A0A9W7CZ92-F1
#
_cell.length_a   1.000
_cell.length_b   1.000
_cell.length_c   1.000
_cell.angle_alpha   90.00
_cell.angle_beta   90.00
_cell.angle_gamma   90.00
#
_symmetry.space_group_name_H-M   'P 1'
#
loop_
_entity.id
_entity.type
_entity.pdbx_description
1 polymer ?
#
loop_
_entity_poly.entity_id
_entity_poly.type
_entity_poly.pdbx_seq_one_letter_code
_entity_poly.pdbx_strand_id
1 'polypeptide(L)'
;MPRIRHTGSTTSKSNAQQNHFKTAKRIQVEAQTWGPLSPSQVECEAVTPTETVSLQSHRIKLHELASGLYHWATCLFIVALVCSQLLGAVWDSITITQHIQYGQSPLLAPFQIVGTNDVPYSDRVIACVRTGQYYEPKLVSALLAAPGESAILEDSTGTAVHGYRLRHRRVGEVTDTLDSATYEVYDSSCKLIAQTIDNIFDACQALGYTNLTRDNLRVVGDWDSNELYKLSNSLPVLIMPYWDNAP
;
A
#
# COMPACT_ATOMS: atom_id res chain seq x y z
N MET A 1 -43.69 -16.64 45.99
CA MET A 1 -42.40 -16.24 46.60
C MET A 1 -41.37 -16.04 45.48
N PRO A 2 -40.43 -15.08 45.59
CA PRO A 2 -40.64 -13.73 45.04
C PRO A 2 -39.90 -13.43 43.72
N ARG A 3 -40.49 -12.44 43.05
CA ARG A 3 -40.02 -11.62 41.93
C ARG A 3 -38.87 -10.73 42.38
N ILE A 4 -37.70 -10.84 41.75
CA ILE A 4 -36.61 -9.86 41.92
C ILE A 4 -36.42 -9.10 40.62
N ARG A 5 -36.54 -7.80 40.76
CA ARG A 5 -36.42 -6.72 39.78
C ARG A 5 -34.98 -6.21 39.90
N HIS A 6 -34.23 -6.15 38.79
CA HIS A 6 -33.03 -5.31 38.74
C HIS A 6 -33.12 -4.33 37.57
N THR A 7 -33.21 -3.06 37.98
CA THR A 7 -33.08 -1.83 37.24
C THR A 7 -31.62 -1.41 37.17
N GLY A 8 -31.19 -0.88 36.02
CA GLY A 8 -29.94 -0.13 35.82
C GLY A 8 -29.72 -0.01 34.31
N SER A 9 -30.08 1.06 33.60
CA SER A 9 -29.65 2.46 33.70
C SER A 9 -28.14 2.62 33.64
N THR A 10 -27.59 2.73 32.41
CA THR A 10 -26.38 3.50 32.15
C THR A 10 -26.49 4.22 30.80
N THR A 11 -26.42 5.54 30.91
CA THR A 11 -26.36 6.57 29.88
C THR A 11 -25.03 6.48 29.14
N SER A 12 -25.05 6.32 27.81
CA SER A 12 -23.86 6.53 26.97
C SER A 12 -23.98 7.83 26.19
N LYS A 13 -23.08 8.75 26.50
CA LYS A 13 -22.96 10.08 25.90
C LYS A 13 -22.40 9.97 24.49
N SER A 14 -23.10 10.56 23.52
CA SER A 14 -22.57 10.80 22.17
C SER A 14 -21.47 11.86 22.22
N ASN A 15 -20.27 11.52 21.78
CA ASN A 15 -19.23 12.48 21.43
C ASN A 15 -18.43 11.89 20.25
N ALA A 16 -18.82 12.23 19.03
CA ALA A 16 -18.01 12.07 17.83
C ALA A 16 -17.81 13.48 17.26
N GLN A 17 -16.69 14.12 17.60
CA GLN A 17 -15.39 14.02 16.95
C GLN A 17 -15.30 14.97 15.75
N GLN A 18 -14.45 15.95 15.97
CA GLN A 18 -14.33 17.23 15.32
C GLN A 18 -13.50 17.09 14.04
N ASN A 19 -14.07 17.52 12.93
CA ASN A 19 -13.43 17.56 11.61
C ASN A 19 -12.25 18.54 11.62
N HIS A 20 -11.02 18.03 11.53
CA HIS A 20 -9.84 18.85 11.24
C HIS A 20 -9.51 18.78 9.74
N PHE A 21 -10.03 19.79 9.03
CA PHE A 21 -9.72 20.14 7.65
C PHE A 21 -8.23 20.54 7.56
N LYS A 22 -7.41 19.79 6.81
CA LYS A 22 -6.02 20.18 6.51
C LYS A 22 -6.00 21.19 5.37
N THR A 23 -5.45 22.35 5.68
CA THR A 23 -5.35 23.57 4.89
C THR A 23 -4.46 23.38 3.65
N ALA A 24 -4.99 23.75 2.48
CA ALA A 24 -4.24 23.84 1.24
C ALA A 24 -3.20 24.97 1.31
N LYS A 25 -1.94 24.65 1.07
CA LYS A 25 -0.82 25.59 1.04
C LYS A 25 -0.81 26.31 -0.32
N ARG A 26 -1.45 27.47 -0.37
CA ARG A 26 -1.45 28.39 -1.52
C ARG A 26 -0.05 28.99 -1.66
N ILE A 27 0.66 28.62 -2.73
CA ILE A 27 1.91 29.25 -3.15
C ILE A 27 1.54 30.63 -3.71
N GLN A 28 1.92 31.70 -3.01
CA GLN A 28 1.87 33.06 -3.55
C GLN A 28 3.07 33.24 -4.49
N VAL A 29 2.77 33.51 -5.76
CA VAL A 29 3.73 33.99 -6.75
C VAL A 29 3.89 35.48 -6.54
N GLU A 30 5.06 35.89 -6.06
CA GLU A 30 5.43 37.28 -5.85
C GLU A 30 5.80 37.89 -7.21
N ALA A 31 4.91 38.71 -7.75
CA ALA A 31 5.16 39.45 -8.99
C ALA A 31 6.12 40.61 -8.68
N GLN A 32 7.35 40.50 -9.19
CA GLN A 32 8.38 41.52 -9.06
C GLN A 32 8.12 42.64 -10.07
N THR A 33 7.48 43.71 -9.62
CA THR A 33 7.17 44.92 -10.39
C THR A 33 8.45 45.74 -10.58
N TRP A 34 8.87 45.94 -11.82
CA TRP A 34 9.99 46.81 -12.19
C TRP A 34 9.54 48.27 -12.15
N GLY A 35 10.28 49.11 -11.42
CA GLY A 35 10.04 50.54 -11.33
C GLY A 35 10.50 51.31 -12.58
N PRO A 36 9.94 52.50 -12.85
CA PRO A 36 10.28 53.32 -14.02
C PRO A 36 11.64 54.00 -13.85
N LEU A 37 12.48 53.92 -14.89
CA LEU A 37 13.73 54.67 -15.01
C LEU A 37 13.45 56.16 -15.32
N SER A 38 14.10 57.01 -14.54
CA SER A 38 14.11 58.47 -14.67
C SER A 38 14.80 58.94 -15.96
N PRO A 39 14.30 59.98 -16.65
CA PRO A 39 14.99 60.60 -17.78
C PRO A 39 15.99 61.64 -17.26
N SER A 40 17.28 61.36 -17.38
CA SER A 40 18.32 62.38 -17.21
C SER A 40 18.55 63.11 -18.52
N GLN A 41 18.49 64.44 -18.41
CA GLN A 41 18.76 65.42 -19.45
C GLN A 41 20.13 65.20 -20.11
N VAL A 42 20.18 65.34 -21.43
CA VAL A 42 21.44 65.56 -22.15
C VAL A 42 21.32 66.86 -22.93
N GLU A 43 22.26 67.73 -22.62
CA GLU A 43 22.52 69.06 -23.18
C GLU A 43 22.72 69.01 -24.70
N CYS A 44 22.10 69.97 -25.39
CA CYS A 44 22.34 70.24 -26.81
C CYS A 44 23.56 71.15 -26.94
N GLU A 45 24.71 70.60 -27.32
CA GLU A 45 25.87 71.38 -27.75
C GLU A 45 26.04 71.27 -29.26
N ALA A 46 25.95 72.42 -29.93
CA ALA A 46 26.02 72.55 -31.37
C ALA A 46 27.46 72.39 -31.84
N VAL A 47 27.74 71.36 -32.65
CA VAL A 47 29.02 71.19 -33.35
C VAL A 47 28.77 71.19 -34.85
N THR A 48 29.47 72.10 -35.51
CA THR A 48 29.47 72.38 -36.95
C THR A 48 30.01 71.22 -37.78
N PRO A 49 29.55 71.07 -39.04
CA PRO A 49 29.88 69.91 -39.87
C PRO A 49 31.26 70.09 -40.50
N THR A 50 32.16 69.14 -40.26
CA THR A 50 33.39 69.00 -41.05
C THR A 50 33.26 67.78 -41.95
N GLU A 51 33.21 68.08 -43.24
CA GLU A 51 33.06 67.18 -44.37
C GLU A 51 34.29 66.27 -44.52
N THR A 52 34.13 64.97 -44.27
CA THR A 52 35.05 63.92 -44.74
C THR A 52 34.24 62.69 -45.22
N VAL A 53 33.53 62.90 -46.33
CA VAL A 53 32.84 61.84 -47.07
C VAL A 53 33.88 61.02 -47.83
N SER A 54 34.01 59.73 -47.49
CA SER A 54 33.96 58.58 -48.44
C SER A 54 34.64 57.29 -47.97
N LEU A 55 35.28 57.23 -46.79
CA LEU A 55 35.83 55.96 -46.23
C LEU A 55 35.07 55.42 -44.99
N GLN A 56 34.15 56.20 -44.42
CA GLN A 56 33.43 55.83 -43.19
C GLN A 56 32.19 54.95 -43.43
N SER A 57 31.59 55.01 -44.63
CA SER A 57 30.37 54.26 -44.99
C SER A 57 30.59 52.74 -45.01
N HIS A 58 31.79 52.27 -45.36
CA HIS A 58 32.10 50.83 -45.36
C HIS A 58 32.23 50.26 -43.93
N ARG A 59 32.76 51.04 -42.98
CA ARG A 59 32.87 50.61 -41.57
C ARG A 59 31.51 50.53 -40.89
N ILE A 60 30.59 51.44 -41.22
CA ILE A 60 29.22 51.44 -40.68
C ILE A 60 28.45 50.20 -41.17
N LYS A 61 28.56 49.83 -42.45
CA LYS A 61 27.92 48.62 -43.00
C LYS A 61 28.47 47.31 -42.40
N LEU A 62 29.78 47.26 -42.11
CA LEU A 62 30.40 46.12 -41.44
C LEU A 62 29.93 45.98 -39.98
N HIS A 63 29.76 47.10 -39.28
CA HIS A 63 29.28 47.11 -37.90
C HIS A 63 27.81 46.65 -37.80
N GLU A 64 26.96 47.08 -38.73
CA GLU A 64 25.56 46.62 -38.80
C GLU A 64 25.46 45.12 -39.10
N LEU A 65 26.27 44.61 -40.03
CA LEU A 65 26.35 43.17 -40.32
C LEU A 65 26.89 42.37 -39.12
N ALA A 66 27.91 42.88 -38.42
CA ALA A 66 28.45 42.25 -37.24
C ALA A 66 27.45 42.23 -36.07
N SER A 67 26.70 43.31 -35.87
CA SER A 67 25.62 43.40 -34.88
C SER A 67 24.49 42.43 -35.20
N GLY A 68 24.09 42.35 -36.47
CA GLY A 68 23.11 41.37 -36.93
C GLY A 68 23.58 39.93 -36.69
N LEU A 69 24.81 39.60 -37.07
CA LEU A 69 25.40 38.28 -36.86
C LEU A 69 25.47 37.92 -35.36
N TYR A 70 25.84 38.88 -34.52
CA TYR A 70 25.89 38.70 -33.07
C TYR A 70 24.51 38.40 -32.47
N HIS A 71 23.48 39.15 -32.87
CA HIS A 71 22.10 38.90 -32.45
C HIS A 71 21.58 37.53 -32.91
N TRP A 72 21.89 37.12 -34.14
CA TRP A 72 21.53 35.79 -34.65
C TRP A 72 22.25 34.68 -33.89
N ALA A 73 23.55 34.82 -33.64
CA ALA A 73 24.35 33.84 -32.91
C ALA A 73 23.87 33.68 -31.45
N THR A 74 23.60 34.80 -30.77
CA THR A 74 23.06 34.78 -29.40
C THR A 74 21.67 34.16 -29.33
N CYS A 75 20.80 34.44 -30.31
CA CYS A 75 19.48 33.81 -30.40
C CYS A 75 19.59 32.29 -30.57
N LEU A 76 20.41 31.82 -31.51
CA LEU A 76 20.66 30.38 -31.73
C LEU A 76 21.25 29.70 -30.49
N PHE A 77 22.18 30.37 -29.80
CA PHE A 77 22.78 29.84 -28.57
C PHE A 77 21.73 29.66 -27.46
N ILE A 78 20.86 30.65 -27.24
CA ILE A 78 19.79 30.56 -26.23
C ILE A 78 18.82 29.42 -26.57
N VAL A 79 18.41 29.28 -27.84
CA VAL A 79 17.54 28.17 -28.27
C VAL A 79 18.19 26.83 -28.00
N ALA A 80 19.49 26.66 -28.31
CA ALA A 80 20.22 25.43 -28.05
C ALA A 80 20.28 25.09 -26.55
N LEU A 81 20.47 26.09 -25.68
CA LEU A 81 20.46 25.89 -24.23
C LEU A 81 19.09 25.43 -23.72
N VAL A 82 18.00 26.07 -24.17
CA VAL A 82 16.64 25.69 -23.79
C VAL A 82 16.30 24.28 -24.27
N CYS A 83 16.60 23.97 -25.54
CA CYS A 83 16.40 22.62 -26.06
C CYS A 83 17.19 21.57 -25.25
N SER A 84 18.45 21.85 -24.89
CA SER A 84 19.26 20.94 -24.09
C SER A 84 18.66 20.66 -22.72
N GLN A 85 18.06 21.66 -22.06
CA GLN A 85 17.36 21.48 -20.79
C GLN A 85 16.09 20.63 -20.94
N LEU A 86 15.32 20.84 -22.02
CA LEU A 86 14.12 20.03 -22.32
C LEU A 86 14.49 18.58 -22.61
N LEU A 87 15.54 18.34 -23.41
CA LEU A 87 16.04 16.98 -23.67
C LEU A 87 16.55 16.32 -22.38
N GLY A 88 17.24 17.05 -21.51
CA GLY A 88 17.66 16.56 -20.20
C GLY A 88 16.47 16.14 -19.34
N ALA A 89 15.41 16.95 -19.29
CA ALA A 89 14.19 16.62 -18.54
C ALA A 89 13.46 15.38 -19.08
N VAL A 90 13.45 15.19 -20.40
CA VAL A 90 12.87 13.98 -21.00
C VAL A 90 13.77 12.76 -20.76
N TRP A 91 15.08 12.92 -20.86
CA TRP A 91 16.04 11.83 -20.71
C TRP A 91 16.17 11.34 -19.26
N ASP A 92 16.07 12.24 -18.28
CA ASP A 92 16.03 11.85 -16.85
C ASP A 92 14.68 11.22 -16.44
N SER A 93 13.67 11.27 -17.32
CA SER A 93 12.40 10.56 -17.11
C SER A 93 12.51 9.08 -17.52
N ILE A 94 13.61 8.41 -17.16
CA ILE A 94 13.67 6.95 -17.22
C ILE A 94 12.73 6.43 -16.14
N THR A 95 11.59 5.92 -16.58
CA THR A 95 10.66 5.16 -15.73
C THR A 95 11.33 3.86 -15.32
N ILE A 96 12.07 3.88 -14.20
CA ILE A 96 12.62 2.65 -13.61
C ILE A 96 11.44 1.85 -13.09
N THR A 97 11.02 0.85 -13.86
CA THR A 97 10.12 -0.20 -13.40
C THR A 97 10.92 -1.14 -12.51
N GLN A 98 11.01 -0.83 -11.23
CA GLN A 98 11.48 -1.82 -10.25
C GLN A 98 10.42 -2.91 -10.16
N HIS A 99 10.74 -4.10 -10.68
CA HIS A 99 9.99 -5.30 -10.33
C HIS A 99 10.24 -5.58 -8.86
N ILE A 100 9.25 -5.27 -8.03
CA ILE A 100 9.23 -5.67 -6.62
C ILE A 100 9.29 -7.21 -6.66
N GLN A 101 10.40 -7.79 -6.18
CA GLN A 101 10.48 -9.23 -6.04
C GLN A 101 9.56 -9.63 -4.89
N TYR A 102 8.43 -10.23 -5.24
CA TYR A 102 7.46 -10.77 -4.30
C TYR A 102 7.81 -12.21 -3.97
N GLY A 103 7.89 -12.55 -2.68
CA GLY A 103 8.10 -13.92 -2.22
C GLY A 103 9.41 -14.11 -1.46
N GLN A 104 9.32 -14.81 -0.33
CA GLN A 104 10.45 -15.34 0.42
C GLN A 104 10.43 -16.87 0.26
N SER A 105 11.59 -17.51 0.40
CA SER A 105 11.68 -18.97 0.40
C SER A 105 10.70 -19.56 1.43
N PRO A 106 9.87 -20.56 1.06
CA PRO A 106 8.90 -21.17 1.97
C PRO A 106 9.57 -21.89 3.16
N LEU A 107 10.89 -22.12 3.10
CA LEU A 107 11.69 -22.68 4.18
C LEU A 107 11.93 -21.70 5.34
N LEU A 108 11.72 -20.40 5.13
CA LEU A 108 11.98 -19.35 6.12
C LEU A 108 10.70 -18.93 6.87
N ALA A 109 9.72 -19.83 6.94
CA ALA A 109 8.35 -19.60 7.43
C ALA A 109 7.50 -18.71 6.49
N PRO A 110 6.17 -18.71 6.66
CA PRO A 110 5.28 -17.83 5.91
C PRO A 110 5.71 -16.38 6.10
N PHE A 111 6.00 -15.69 5.00
CA PHE A 111 6.32 -14.27 4.99
C PHE A 111 5.25 -13.52 4.21
N GLN A 112 4.95 -12.32 4.69
CA GLN A 112 4.02 -11.42 4.02
C GLN A 112 4.77 -10.48 3.09
N ILE A 113 4.16 -10.22 1.94
CA ILE A 113 4.56 -9.12 1.08
C ILE A 113 4.26 -7.81 1.81
N VAL A 114 5.20 -6.87 1.78
CA VAL A 114 5.04 -5.57 2.43
C VAL A 114 3.93 -4.77 1.73
N GLY A 115 2.81 -4.55 2.42
CA GLY A 115 1.65 -3.78 1.94
C GLY A 115 0.43 -3.91 2.85
N THR A 116 -0.54 -3.02 2.70
CA THR A 116 -1.84 -3.10 3.42
C THR A 116 -2.89 -3.90 2.66
N ASN A 117 -2.58 -4.33 1.43
CA ASN A 117 -3.50 -5.04 0.54
C ASN A 117 -3.44 -6.57 0.69
N ASP A 118 -2.53 -7.14 1.46
CA ASP A 118 -2.40 -8.61 1.53
C ASP A 118 -2.75 -9.18 2.90
N VAL A 119 -3.27 -8.35 3.82
CA VAL A 119 -3.64 -8.82 5.16
C VAL A 119 -5.08 -9.36 5.13
N PRO A 120 -5.28 -10.67 5.28
CA PRO A 120 -6.61 -11.26 5.23
C PRO A 120 -7.43 -10.91 6.48
N TYR A 121 -8.74 -10.79 6.32
CA TYR A 121 -9.63 -10.51 7.44
C TYR A 121 -10.17 -11.80 8.08
N SER A 122 -10.18 -11.83 9.41
CA SER A 122 -10.60 -13.02 10.18
C SER A 122 -12.05 -13.45 9.91
N ASP A 123 -12.92 -12.52 9.51
CA ASP A 123 -14.35 -12.71 9.24
C ASP A 123 -14.64 -13.27 7.84
N ARG A 124 -13.61 -13.48 7.01
CA ARG A 124 -13.75 -13.94 5.62
C ARG A 124 -12.87 -15.14 5.30
N VAL A 125 -11.83 -15.36 6.09
CA VAL A 125 -11.00 -16.56 5.98
C VAL A 125 -11.64 -17.75 6.68
N ILE A 126 -11.37 -18.92 6.10
CA ILE A 126 -12.01 -20.16 6.49
C ILE A 126 -10.95 -21.15 6.96
N ALA A 127 -11.27 -21.83 8.04
CA ALA A 127 -10.54 -23.00 8.52
C ALA A 127 -11.41 -24.25 8.38
N CYS A 128 -10.78 -25.36 8.02
CA CYS A 128 -11.43 -26.66 8.01
C CYS A 128 -11.28 -27.29 9.39
N VAL A 129 -12.37 -27.38 10.14
CA VAL A 129 -12.40 -27.91 11.52
C VAL A 129 -13.06 -29.28 11.53
N ARG A 130 -12.46 -30.23 12.23
CA ARG A 130 -12.97 -31.59 12.34
C ARG A 130 -14.20 -31.62 13.24
N THR A 131 -15.30 -32.10 12.68
CA THR A 131 -16.54 -32.43 13.38
C THR A 131 -16.80 -33.93 13.20
N GLY A 132 -16.45 -34.73 14.20
CA GLY A 132 -16.53 -36.19 14.11
C GLY A 132 -15.54 -36.79 13.10
N GLN A 133 -16.06 -37.35 12.01
CA GLN A 133 -15.26 -38.00 10.95
C GLN A 133 -15.01 -37.11 9.74
N TYR A 134 -15.57 -35.90 9.71
CA TYR A 134 -15.48 -35.01 8.56
C TYR A 134 -14.88 -33.67 8.98
N TYR A 135 -14.41 -32.91 7.99
CA TYR A 135 -13.92 -31.55 8.16
C TYR A 135 -14.93 -30.58 7.56
N GLU A 136 -15.41 -29.67 8.40
CA GLU A 136 -16.41 -28.65 8.04
C GLU A 136 -15.74 -27.28 7.96
N PRO A 137 -16.18 -26.41 7.04
CA PRO A 137 -15.67 -25.04 6.95
C PRO A 137 -16.25 -24.19 8.08
N LYS A 138 -15.39 -23.46 8.79
CA LYS A 138 -15.77 -22.47 9.80
C LYS A 138 -15.00 -21.17 9.59
N LEU A 139 -15.65 -20.03 9.84
CA LEU A 139 -14.98 -18.74 9.85
C LEU A 139 -13.96 -18.70 10.99
N VAL A 140 -12.77 -18.18 10.73
CA VAL A 140 -11.76 -18.05 11.78
C VAL A 140 -12.20 -17.06 12.86
N SER A 141 -12.97 -16.02 12.51
CA SER A 141 -13.57 -15.11 13.48
C SER A 141 -14.41 -15.85 14.53
N ALA A 142 -15.25 -16.79 14.09
CA ALA A 142 -16.10 -17.58 14.97
C ALA A 142 -15.28 -18.49 15.90
N LEU A 143 -14.17 -19.04 15.39
CA LEU A 143 -13.26 -19.87 16.18
C LEU A 143 -12.50 -19.05 17.23
N LEU A 144 -12.07 -17.84 16.86
CA LEU A 144 -11.41 -16.89 17.75
C LEU A 144 -12.37 -16.27 18.78
N ALA A 145 -13.66 -16.21 18.48
CA ALA A 145 -14.69 -15.74 19.41
C ALA A 145 -14.93 -16.71 20.59
N ALA A 146 -14.45 -17.95 20.51
CA ALA A 146 -14.51 -18.96 21.58
C ALA A 146 -13.11 -19.34 22.13
N PRO A 147 -12.42 -18.40 22.82
CA PRO A 147 -11.09 -18.65 23.34
C PRO A 147 -11.10 -19.73 24.44
N GLY A 148 -10.08 -20.58 24.44
CA GLY A 148 -9.92 -21.70 25.37
C GLY A 148 -10.63 -22.99 24.94
N GLU A 149 -11.57 -22.92 23.98
CA GLU A 149 -12.25 -24.08 23.42
C GLU A 149 -11.80 -24.34 21.98
N SER A 150 -12.18 -23.45 21.07
CA SER A 150 -11.85 -23.56 19.64
C SER A 150 -10.50 -22.94 19.32
N ALA A 151 -10.11 -21.87 20.04
CA ALA A 151 -8.83 -21.21 19.91
C ALA A 151 -8.04 -21.30 21.22
N ILE A 152 -6.97 -22.10 21.24
CA ILE A 152 -6.11 -22.28 22.40
C ILE A 152 -4.91 -21.34 22.28
N LEU A 153 -4.68 -20.49 23.27
CA LEU A 153 -3.48 -19.63 23.32
C LEU A 153 -2.22 -20.50 23.44
N GLU A 154 -1.31 -20.38 22.49
CA GLU A 154 -0.05 -21.15 22.41
C GLU A 154 1.17 -20.29 22.76
N ASP A 155 1.20 -19.03 22.32
CA ASP A 155 2.23 -18.06 22.70
C ASP A 155 1.58 -16.70 22.96
N SER A 156 2.05 -16.00 23.99
CA SER A 156 1.65 -14.62 24.32
C SER A 156 2.80 -13.63 24.26
N THR A 157 4.02 -14.11 24.01
CA THR A 157 5.24 -13.30 24.01
C THR A 157 5.50 -12.63 22.66
N GLY A 158 4.84 -13.08 21.59
CA GLY A 158 5.06 -12.60 20.23
C GLY A 158 6.37 -13.09 19.61
N THR A 159 7.05 -14.05 20.26
CA THR A 159 8.29 -14.64 19.73
C THR A 159 7.99 -15.71 18.69
N ALA A 160 6.81 -16.32 18.76
CA ALA A 160 6.37 -17.30 17.80
C ALA A 160 5.95 -16.64 16.48
N VAL A 161 6.71 -16.93 15.41
CA VAL A 161 6.48 -16.38 14.06
C VAL A 161 5.73 -17.34 13.12
N HIS A 162 5.22 -18.45 13.62
CA HIS A 162 4.76 -19.60 12.81
C HIS A 162 3.23 -19.71 12.68
N GLY A 163 2.53 -18.59 12.49
CA GLY A 163 1.08 -18.56 12.29
C GLY A 163 0.64 -17.49 11.30
N TYR A 164 -0.59 -17.63 10.79
CA TYR A 164 -1.18 -16.63 9.90
C TYR A 164 -1.61 -15.40 10.69
N ARG A 165 -1.12 -14.22 10.31
CA ARG A 165 -1.58 -12.95 10.88
C ARG A 165 -2.86 -12.51 10.19
N LEU A 166 -3.94 -12.38 10.95
CA LEU A 166 -5.25 -11.97 10.45
C LEU A 166 -5.60 -10.61 11.02
N ARG A 167 -6.32 -9.79 10.25
CA ARG A 167 -6.86 -8.53 10.75
C ARG A 167 -8.28 -8.72 11.24
N HIS A 168 -8.58 -8.20 12.42
CA HIS A 168 -9.93 -8.25 12.96
C HIS A 168 -10.70 -6.96 12.62
N ARG A 169 -11.81 -7.07 11.87
CA ARG A 169 -12.68 -5.93 11.55
C ARG A 169 -13.83 -5.84 12.56
N ARG A 170 -13.69 -5.02 13.60
CA ARG A 170 -14.83 -4.71 14.50
C ARG A 170 -15.56 -3.46 14.04
N VAL A 171 -16.46 -3.62 13.06
CA VAL A 171 -17.49 -2.63 12.78
C VAL A 171 -18.79 -3.35 12.40
N GLY A 172 -19.73 -3.47 13.34
CA GLY A 172 -21.08 -4.00 13.10
C GLY A 172 -21.27 -5.50 13.38
N GLU A 173 -22.46 -5.99 13.02
CA GLU A 173 -22.96 -7.37 13.17
C GLU A 173 -22.19 -8.30 12.23
N VAL A 174 -20.97 -8.68 12.63
CA VAL A 174 -20.21 -9.72 11.93
C VAL A 174 -20.92 -11.05 12.17
N THR A 175 -21.42 -11.65 11.10
CA THR A 175 -22.05 -12.96 11.18
C THR A 175 -20.96 -14.01 11.35
N ASP A 176 -20.97 -14.72 12.49
CA ASP A 176 -20.07 -15.86 12.75
C ASP A 176 -20.43 -17.13 11.96
N THR A 177 -21.39 -17.03 11.04
CA THR A 177 -21.88 -18.12 10.22
C THR A 177 -21.60 -17.86 8.75
N LEU A 178 -21.10 -18.87 8.04
CA LEU A 178 -21.05 -18.87 6.58
C LEU A 178 -22.49 -18.89 6.04
N ASP A 179 -22.74 -18.17 4.96
CA ASP A 179 -23.97 -18.38 4.19
C ASP A 179 -23.98 -19.79 3.58
N SER A 180 -25.18 -20.31 3.31
CA SER A 180 -25.35 -21.70 2.88
C SER A 180 -24.66 -22.02 1.56
N ALA A 181 -24.59 -21.08 0.61
CA ALA A 181 -23.98 -21.32 -0.69
C ALA A 181 -22.45 -21.38 -0.56
N THR A 182 -21.88 -20.45 0.21
CA THR A 182 -20.45 -20.42 0.53
C THR A 182 -20.03 -21.65 1.33
N TYR A 183 -20.85 -22.06 2.30
CA TYR A 183 -20.62 -23.27 3.08
C TYR A 183 -20.48 -24.51 2.17
N GLU A 184 -21.39 -24.72 1.21
CA GLU A 184 -21.36 -25.89 0.32
C GLU A 184 -20.08 -25.95 -0.54
N VAL A 185 -19.64 -24.80 -1.05
CA VAL A 185 -18.41 -24.69 -1.85
C VAL A 185 -17.17 -25.04 -1.00
N TYR A 186 -17.10 -24.50 0.22
CA TYR A 186 -15.95 -24.75 1.09
C TYR A 186 -15.99 -26.10 1.79
N ASP A 187 -17.16 -26.71 1.98
CA ASP A 187 -17.30 -28.08 2.47
C ASP A 187 -16.65 -29.08 1.50
N SER A 188 -16.96 -28.95 0.21
CA SER A 188 -16.32 -29.75 -0.84
C SER A 188 -14.80 -29.56 -0.86
N SER A 189 -14.35 -28.32 -0.67
CA SER A 189 -12.93 -27.98 -0.62
C SER A 189 -12.23 -28.57 0.63
N CYS A 190 -12.85 -28.45 1.81
CA CYS A 190 -12.32 -29.01 3.05
C CYS A 190 -12.20 -30.53 2.99
N LYS A 191 -13.18 -31.21 2.38
CA LYS A 191 -13.12 -32.66 2.12
C LYS A 191 -11.95 -33.04 1.23
N LEU A 192 -11.77 -32.32 0.11
CA LEU A 192 -10.67 -32.59 -0.83
C LEU A 192 -9.29 -32.33 -0.18
N ILE A 193 -9.14 -31.24 0.58
CA ILE A 193 -7.89 -30.92 1.28
C ILE A 193 -7.60 -31.96 2.35
N ALA A 194 -8.60 -32.34 3.16
CA ALA A 194 -8.46 -33.37 4.17
C ALA A 194 -7.99 -34.69 3.55
N GLN A 195 -8.66 -35.15 2.47
CA GLN A 195 -8.30 -36.36 1.76
C GLN A 195 -6.88 -36.28 1.17
N THR A 196 -6.49 -35.12 0.64
CA THR A 196 -5.15 -34.92 0.10
C THR A 196 -4.08 -35.02 1.19
N ILE A 197 -4.32 -34.39 2.35
CA ILE A 197 -3.42 -34.49 3.51
C ILE A 197 -3.36 -35.95 3.98
N ASP A 198 -4.49 -36.63 4.12
CA ASP A 198 -4.53 -38.04 4.53
C ASP A 198 -3.70 -38.92 3.58
N ASN A 199 -3.88 -38.77 2.26
CA ASN A 199 -3.10 -39.48 1.25
C ASN A 199 -1.59 -39.20 1.36
N ILE A 200 -1.19 -37.98 1.71
CA ILE A 200 0.23 -37.64 1.94
C ILE A 200 0.76 -38.38 3.17
N PHE A 201 0.01 -38.40 4.27
CA PHE A 201 0.40 -39.13 5.48
C PHE A 201 0.49 -40.64 5.24
N ASP A 202 -0.42 -41.19 4.45
CA ASP A 202 -0.42 -42.62 4.09
C ASP A 202 0.79 -42.97 3.21
N ALA A 203 1.10 -42.12 2.22
CA ALA A 203 2.30 -42.29 1.40
C ALA A 203 3.58 -42.20 2.23
N CYS A 204 3.67 -41.26 3.17
CA CYS A 204 4.80 -41.15 4.08
C CYS A 204 4.95 -42.41 4.96
N GLN A 205 3.86 -42.95 5.50
CA GLN A 205 3.91 -44.21 6.24
C GLN A 205 4.36 -45.38 5.37
N ALA A 206 3.88 -45.47 4.13
CA ALA A 206 4.30 -46.51 3.18
C ALA A 206 5.79 -46.44 2.84
N LEU A 207 6.39 -45.25 2.89
CA LEU A 207 7.83 -45.02 2.72
C LEU A 207 8.65 -45.29 4.00
N GLY A 208 8.00 -45.67 5.10
CA GLY A 208 8.64 -46.00 6.38
C GLY A 208 8.85 -44.82 7.32
N TYR A 209 8.26 -43.65 7.05
CA TYR A 209 8.28 -42.54 8.00
C TYR A 209 7.36 -42.87 9.20
N THR A 210 7.94 -42.94 10.40
CA THR A 210 7.24 -43.19 11.67
C THR A 210 7.07 -41.91 12.47
N ASN A 211 6.08 -41.86 13.39
CA ASN A 211 5.79 -40.71 14.26
C ASN A 211 5.33 -39.43 13.53
N LEU A 212 4.56 -39.58 12.44
CA LEU A 212 3.96 -38.44 11.76
C LEU A 212 2.91 -37.79 12.67
N THR A 213 3.09 -36.50 12.97
CA THR A 213 2.14 -35.72 13.75
C THR A 213 1.28 -34.86 12.82
N ARG A 214 -0.02 -34.78 13.11
CA ARG A 214 -0.90 -33.81 12.45
C ARG A 214 -0.82 -32.49 13.18
N ASP A 215 -0.42 -31.46 12.46
CA ASP A 215 -0.41 -30.11 12.99
C ASP A 215 -1.80 -29.46 12.86
N ASN A 216 -2.01 -28.38 13.62
CA ASN A 216 -3.25 -27.59 13.55
C ASN A 216 -2.98 -26.21 12.97
N LEU A 217 -4.03 -25.53 12.53
CA LEU A 217 -3.93 -24.15 12.09
C LEU A 217 -3.56 -23.24 13.27
N ARG A 218 -2.56 -22.38 13.04
CA ARG A 218 -2.17 -21.33 13.98
C ARG A 218 -2.44 -19.96 13.39
N VAL A 219 -3.02 -19.08 14.18
CA VAL A 219 -3.41 -17.73 13.78
C VAL A 219 -3.04 -16.73 14.86
N VAL A 220 -2.63 -15.53 14.46
CA VAL A 220 -2.42 -14.40 15.36
C VAL A 220 -3.69 -13.56 15.33
N GLY A 221 -4.25 -13.27 16.51
CA GLY A 221 -5.59 -12.70 16.65
C GLY A 221 -5.76 -11.26 16.15
N ASP A 222 -4.67 -10.56 15.90
CA ASP A 222 -4.66 -9.25 15.21
C ASP A 222 -3.26 -8.95 14.66
N TRP A 223 -3.14 -7.94 13.81
CA TRP A 223 -1.88 -7.51 13.21
C TRP A 223 -0.80 -7.16 14.26
N ASP A 224 -1.17 -6.33 15.23
CA ASP A 224 -0.30 -5.87 16.32
C ASP A 224 -0.33 -6.81 17.54
N SER A 225 -1.04 -7.93 17.44
CA SER A 225 -1.11 -8.89 18.54
C SER A 225 0.16 -9.74 18.63
N ASN A 226 0.54 -10.03 19.86
CA ASN A 226 1.59 -10.98 20.23
C ASN A 226 1.01 -12.35 20.60
N GLU A 227 -0.31 -12.51 20.54
CA GLU A 227 -1.01 -13.72 20.92
C GLU A 227 -1.20 -14.64 19.72
N LEU A 228 -0.51 -15.77 19.75
CA LEU A 228 -0.65 -16.87 18.81
C LEU A 228 -1.66 -17.89 19.34
N TYR A 229 -2.68 -18.15 18.55
CA TYR A 229 -3.73 -19.11 18.85
C TYR A 229 -3.60 -20.34 17.96
N LYS A 230 -3.67 -21.52 18.57
CA LYS A 230 -3.83 -22.79 17.89
C LYS A 230 -5.32 -23.13 17.80
N LEU A 231 -5.83 -23.33 16.59
CA LEU A 231 -7.22 -23.71 16.38
C LEU A 231 -7.37 -25.22 16.54
N SER A 232 -8.11 -25.64 17.57
CA SER A 232 -8.28 -27.05 17.91
C SER A 232 -8.94 -27.84 16.79
N ASN A 233 -8.46 -29.06 16.55
CA ASN A 233 -9.04 -30.00 15.59
C ASN A 233 -9.15 -29.46 14.16
N SER A 234 -8.26 -28.56 13.75
CA SER A 234 -8.26 -27.96 12.42
C SER A 234 -7.21 -28.59 11.50
N LEU A 235 -7.42 -28.52 10.19
CA LEU A 235 -6.34 -28.74 9.22
C LEU A 235 -5.35 -27.57 9.29
N PRO A 236 -4.04 -27.79 9.07
CA PRO A 236 -3.03 -26.74 9.10
C PRO A 236 -3.06 -25.86 7.82
N VAL A 237 -4.24 -25.58 7.29
CA VAL A 237 -4.48 -24.86 6.03
C VAL A 237 -5.47 -23.73 6.30
N LEU A 238 -5.09 -22.51 5.91
CA LEU A 238 -5.98 -21.35 5.89
C LEU A 238 -6.51 -21.16 4.47
N ILE A 239 -7.82 -21.10 4.32
CA ILE A 239 -8.45 -20.82 3.02
C ILE A 239 -8.80 -19.33 2.98
N MET A 240 -8.20 -18.62 2.03
CA MET A 240 -8.44 -17.19 1.81
C MET A 240 -9.24 -16.99 0.52
N PRO A 241 -10.36 -16.25 0.53
CA PRO A 241 -11.08 -15.92 -0.69
C PRO A 241 -10.21 -15.05 -1.61
N TYR A 242 -10.27 -15.32 -2.91
CA TYR A 242 -9.43 -14.68 -3.94
C TYR A 242 -9.55 -13.14 -4.00
N TRP A 243 -10.64 -12.58 -3.47
CA TRP A 243 -10.95 -11.15 -3.58
C TRP A 243 -11.32 -10.55 -2.22
N ASP A 244 -10.39 -10.57 -1.26
CA ASP A 244 -10.64 -10.00 0.08
C ASP A 244 -10.51 -8.45 0.12
N ASN A 245 -9.91 -7.84 -0.91
CA ASN A 245 -9.59 -6.41 -0.94
C ASN A 245 -10.43 -5.56 -1.92
N ALA A 246 -11.57 -6.05 -2.41
CA ALA A 246 -12.52 -5.15 -3.06
C ALA A 246 -13.11 -4.21 -2.01
N PRO A 247 -13.10 -2.90 -2.23
CA PRO A 247 -13.87 -1.96 -1.42
C PRO A 247 -15.37 -2.27 -1.44
#